data_AF-A0ABD1F7H3-F1
#
_entry.id   AF-A0ABD1F7H3-F1
#
_cell.length_a   1.000
_cell.length_b   1.000
_cell.length_c   1.000
_cell.angle_alpha   90.00
_cell.angle_beta   90.00
_cell.angle_gamma   90.00
#
_symmetry.space_group_name_H-M   'P 1'
#
loop_
_entity.id
_entity.type
_entity.pdbx_description
1 polymer ?
#
loop_
_entity_poly.entity_id
_entity_poly.type
_entity_poly.pdbx_seq_one_letter_code
_entity_poly.pdbx_strand_id
1 'polypeptide(L)'
;MEIGFKSASRTGIYLLNPCHITTAMQIYLLIAEPSKMVTKVFRIHLNYLNGPLLALVFYETDTRLFPLEATVYWVQHGLMFIVPYYLLGLGGVYNVENLKDVQWNVMAYSLLVAYHFTVLQGVSVLTKINMNHIMCPLEADPFRGQFYRTAVFFHQALLCLLVSKTYIAISSFFLTKFKYTKVKELLNCDIDILKEK
;
A
#
# COMPACT_ATOMS: atom_id res chain seq x y z
N MET A 1 -17.24 -7.68 -1.96
CA MET A 1 -17.90 -7.43 -0.67
C MET A 1 -17.83 -5.95 -0.27
N GLU A 2 -16.64 -5.36 -0.17
CA GLU A 2 -16.48 -3.93 0.18
C GLU A 2 -17.30 -2.97 -0.69
N ILE A 3 -17.29 -3.15 -2.02
CA ILE A 3 -18.13 -2.33 -2.93
C ILE A 3 -19.62 -2.44 -2.57
N GLY A 4 -20.08 -3.63 -2.19
CA GLY A 4 -21.47 -3.85 -1.76
C GLY A 4 -21.82 -3.07 -0.49
N PHE A 5 -20.94 -3.10 0.53
CA PHE A 5 -21.12 -2.32 1.75
C PHE A 5 -21.11 -0.81 1.47
N LYS A 6 -20.20 -0.33 0.62
CA LYS A 6 -20.10 1.10 0.25
C LYS A 6 -21.30 1.58 -0.58
N SER A 7 -21.84 0.74 -1.45
CA SER A 7 -23.07 1.03 -2.18
C SER A 7 -24.28 1.06 -1.24
N ALA A 8 -24.40 0.08 -0.33
CA ALA A 8 -25.51 0.01 0.63
C ALA A 8 -25.52 1.19 1.61
N SER A 9 -24.35 1.62 2.08
CA SER A 9 -24.19 2.77 2.97
C SER A 9 -24.14 4.12 2.26
N ARG A 10 -24.19 4.15 0.91
CA ARG A 10 -24.01 5.36 0.09
C ARG A 10 -22.68 6.09 0.35
N THR A 11 -21.65 5.34 0.71
CA THR A 11 -20.30 5.84 1.02
C THR A 11 -19.28 5.47 -0.07
N GLY A 12 -19.74 5.24 -1.30
CA GLY A 12 -18.92 4.85 -2.45
C GLY A 12 -17.70 5.74 -2.72
N ILE A 13 -17.78 7.02 -2.35
CA ILE A 13 -16.67 7.98 -2.48
C ILE A 13 -15.40 7.52 -1.75
N TYR A 14 -15.53 6.81 -0.63
CA TYR A 14 -14.37 6.32 0.13
C TYR A 14 -13.62 5.18 -0.55
N LEU A 15 -14.13 4.61 -1.65
CA LEU A 15 -13.36 3.70 -2.51
C LEU A 15 -12.14 4.39 -3.15
N LEU A 16 -12.07 5.71 -3.13
CA LEU A 16 -10.88 6.46 -3.53
C LEU A 16 -9.81 6.50 -2.42
N ASN A 17 -10.10 6.12 -1.17
CA ASN A 17 -9.06 6.11 -0.14
C ASN A 17 -7.89 5.19 -0.57
N PRO A 18 -6.64 5.54 -0.25
CA PRO A 18 -5.46 4.87 -0.79
C PRO A 18 -5.45 3.36 -0.58
N CYS A 19 -5.93 2.85 0.56
CA CYS A 19 -6.03 1.40 0.82
C CYS A 19 -6.89 0.67 -0.24
N HIS A 20 -8.00 1.25 -0.70
CA HIS A 20 -8.81 0.63 -1.75
C HIS A 20 -8.12 0.67 -3.11
N ILE A 21 -7.39 1.74 -3.41
CA ILE A 21 -6.55 1.82 -4.61
C ILE A 21 -5.43 0.76 -4.57
N THR A 22 -4.77 0.58 -3.43
CA THR A 22 -3.78 -0.49 -3.20
C THR A 22 -4.42 -1.88 -3.33
N THR A 23 -5.66 -2.05 -2.89
CA THR A 23 -6.42 -3.31 -3.10
C THR A 23 -6.68 -3.55 -4.58
N ALA A 24 -7.04 -2.52 -5.34
CA ALA A 24 -7.25 -2.63 -6.78
C ALA A 24 -5.95 -3.01 -7.50
N MET A 25 -4.82 -2.41 -7.12
CA MET A 25 -3.50 -2.82 -7.59
C MET A 25 -3.23 -4.29 -7.25
N GLN A 26 -3.54 -4.73 -6.03
CA GLN A 26 -3.35 -6.12 -5.62
C GLN A 26 -4.19 -7.10 -6.43
N ILE A 27 -5.46 -6.78 -6.70
CA ILE A 27 -6.32 -7.60 -7.55
C ILE A 27 -5.73 -7.68 -8.96
N TYR A 28 -5.28 -6.56 -9.53
CA TYR A 28 -4.59 -6.54 -10.82
C TYR A 28 -3.36 -7.45 -10.81
N LEU A 29 -2.52 -7.38 -9.78
CA LEU A 29 -1.32 -8.22 -9.64
C LEU A 29 -1.66 -9.72 -9.57
N LEU A 30 -2.81 -10.09 -9.02
CA LEU A 30 -3.22 -11.50 -8.91
C LEU A 30 -3.78 -12.08 -10.22
N ILE A 31 -4.24 -11.25 -11.15
CA ILE A 31 -4.91 -11.71 -12.38
C ILE A 31 -4.13 -11.40 -13.66
N ALA A 32 -3.22 -10.43 -13.62
CA ALA A 32 -2.52 -9.97 -14.81
C ALA A 32 -1.44 -10.96 -15.27
N GLU A 33 -1.28 -11.08 -16.59
CA GLU A 33 -0.19 -11.84 -17.17
C GLU A 33 1.18 -11.19 -16.90
N PRO A 34 2.26 -11.98 -16.76
CA PRO A 34 3.59 -11.46 -16.50
C PRO A 34 4.02 -10.41 -17.52
N SER A 35 4.30 -9.20 -17.07
CA SER A 35 4.76 -8.10 -17.92
C SER A 35 5.61 -7.11 -17.14
N LYS A 36 6.32 -6.22 -17.85
CA LYS A 36 7.05 -5.11 -17.23
C LYS A 36 6.11 -4.22 -16.41
N MET A 37 4.85 -4.06 -16.84
CA MET A 37 3.86 -3.27 -16.09
C MET A 37 3.56 -3.90 -14.73
N VAL A 38 3.38 -5.22 -14.68
CA VAL A 38 3.18 -5.96 -13.41
C VAL A 38 4.33 -5.69 -12.44
N THR A 39 5.58 -5.72 -12.90
CA THR A 39 6.73 -5.37 -12.04
C THR A 39 6.66 -3.95 -11.50
N LYS A 40 6.30 -2.96 -12.33
CA LYS A 40 6.17 -1.56 -11.87
C LYS A 40 5.06 -1.42 -10.83
N VAL A 41 3.88 -1.98 -11.10
CA VAL A 41 2.73 -1.93 -10.19
C VAL A 41 3.06 -2.65 -8.88
N PHE A 42 3.76 -3.78 -8.94
CA PHE A 42 4.18 -4.54 -7.78
C PHE A 42 5.12 -3.73 -6.88
N ARG A 43 6.14 -3.09 -7.46
CA ARG A 43 7.06 -2.24 -6.70
C ARG A 43 6.36 -1.02 -6.09
N ILE A 44 5.39 -0.41 -6.79
CA ILE A 44 4.57 0.67 -6.22
C ILE A 44 3.70 0.15 -5.07
N HIS A 45 3.05 -1.01 -5.24
CA HIS A 45 2.21 -1.64 -4.21
C HIS A 45 2.99 -1.87 -2.91
N LEU A 46 4.22 -2.42 -2.99
CA LEU A 46 5.08 -2.60 -1.82
C LEU A 46 5.41 -1.30 -1.09
N ASN A 47 5.55 -0.20 -1.84
CA ASN A 47 5.80 1.11 -1.26
C ASN A 47 4.55 1.74 -0.63
N TYR A 48 3.36 1.22 -0.88
CA TYR A 48 2.12 1.74 -0.30
C TYR A 48 1.70 1.00 0.98
N LEU A 49 2.56 0.12 1.51
CA LEU A 49 2.30 -0.66 2.73
C LEU A 49 2.23 0.18 4.02
N ASN A 50 2.66 1.45 4.00
CA ASN A 50 2.44 2.34 5.14
C ASN A 50 0.95 2.58 5.42
N GLY A 51 0.11 2.65 4.38
CA GLY A 51 -1.34 2.81 4.50
C GLY A 51 -2.00 1.68 5.30
N PRO A 52 -1.90 0.41 4.89
CA PRO A 52 -2.46 -0.70 5.65
C PRO A 52 -1.81 -0.90 7.01
N LEU A 53 -0.53 -0.56 7.19
CA LEU A 53 0.07 -0.59 8.53
C LEU A 53 -0.65 0.38 9.47
N LEU A 54 -0.83 1.62 9.05
CA LEU A 54 -1.51 2.64 9.86
C LEU A 54 -2.98 2.27 10.11
N ALA A 55 -3.66 1.69 9.12
CA ALA A 55 -5.02 1.18 9.28
C ALA A 55 -5.10 0.07 10.34
N LEU A 56 -4.12 -0.85 10.38
CA LEU A 56 -4.08 -1.91 11.39
C LEU A 56 -3.73 -1.39 12.79
N VAL A 57 -2.90 -0.35 12.89
CA VAL A 57 -2.43 0.21 14.17
C VAL A 57 -3.44 1.18 14.80
N PHE A 58 -3.95 2.13 14.02
CA PHE A 58 -4.84 3.18 14.51
C PHE A 58 -6.32 2.85 14.39
N TYR A 59 -6.67 1.85 13.57
CA TYR A 59 -8.00 1.28 13.35
C TYR A 59 -9.17 2.30 13.29
N GLU A 60 -9.80 2.43 12.13
CA GLU A 60 -10.97 3.30 11.96
C GLU A 60 -12.24 2.48 11.72
N THR A 61 -12.53 1.53 12.62
CA THR A 61 -13.69 0.63 12.50
C THR A 61 -14.97 1.15 13.15
N ASP A 62 -14.91 2.26 13.89
CA ASP A 62 -16.04 2.78 14.67
C ASP A 62 -17.25 3.21 13.81
N THR A 63 -17.01 3.47 12.52
CA THR A 63 -18.03 3.86 11.55
C THR A 63 -18.61 2.68 10.77
N ARG A 64 -18.19 1.44 11.07
CA ARG A 64 -18.56 0.22 10.35
C ARG A 64 -19.79 -0.42 11.00
N LEU A 65 -20.96 -0.12 10.44
CA LEU A 65 -22.26 -0.44 11.05
C LEU A 65 -22.83 -1.79 10.61
N PHE A 66 -22.40 -2.31 9.47
CA PHE A 66 -22.96 -3.56 8.94
C PHE A 66 -22.24 -4.79 9.50
N PRO A 67 -22.94 -5.92 9.71
CA PRO A 67 -22.31 -7.18 10.07
C PRO A 67 -21.21 -7.55 9.07
N LEU A 68 -20.06 -8.01 9.58
CA LEU A 68 -18.86 -8.36 8.82
C LEU A 68 -18.13 -7.20 8.13
N GLU A 69 -18.62 -5.96 8.20
CA GLU A 69 -17.93 -4.82 7.58
C GLU A 69 -16.56 -4.58 8.24
N ALA A 70 -16.51 -4.64 9.58
CA ALA A 70 -15.25 -4.61 10.32
C ALA A 70 -14.35 -5.83 9.99
N THR A 71 -14.93 -7.02 9.84
CA THR A 71 -14.17 -8.22 9.45
C THR A 71 -13.53 -8.05 8.08
N VAL A 72 -14.28 -7.53 7.10
CA VAL A 72 -13.75 -7.23 5.76
C VAL A 72 -12.63 -6.21 5.85
N TYR A 73 -12.76 -5.17 6.68
CA TYR A 73 -11.70 -4.20 6.91
C TYR A 73 -10.40 -4.88 7.39
N TRP A 74 -10.47 -5.74 8.42
CA TRP A 74 -9.29 -6.42 8.95
C TRP A 74 -8.68 -7.39 7.93
N VAL A 75 -9.52 -8.18 7.27
CA VAL A 75 -9.06 -9.13 6.24
C VAL A 75 -8.42 -8.40 5.07
N GLN A 76 -9.03 -7.32 4.59
CA GLN A 76 -8.52 -6.53 3.48
C GLN A 76 -7.12 -5.98 3.78
N HIS A 77 -6.93 -5.34 4.94
CA HIS A 77 -5.64 -4.76 5.31
C HIS A 77 -4.59 -5.83 5.63
N GLY A 78 -4.98 -6.95 6.24
CA GLY A 78 -4.08 -8.09 6.45
C GLY A 78 -3.61 -8.72 5.12
N LEU A 79 -4.53 -8.89 4.17
CA LEU A 79 -4.20 -9.42 2.84
C LEU A 79 -3.25 -8.52 2.05
N MET A 80 -3.20 -7.21 2.34
CA MET A 80 -2.21 -6.31 1.73
C MET A 80 -0.78 -6.62 2.11
N PHE A 81 -0.54 -7.28 3.24
CA PHE A 81 0.79 -7.79 3.61
C PHE A 81 0.99 -9.22 3.14
N ILE A 82 -0.03 -10.08 3.25
CA ILE A 82 0.12 -11.51 2.94
C ILE A 82 0.36 -11.74 1.44
N VAL A 83 -0.41 -11.07 0.58
CA VAL A 83 -0.34 -11.28 -0.87
C VAL A 83 1.01 -10.89 -1.47
N PRO A 84 1.57 -9.69 -1.24
CA PRO A 84 2.87 -9.37 -1.79
C PRO A 84 3.99 -10.28 -1.27
N TYR A 85 3.91 -10.79 -0.03
CA TYR A 85 4.87 -11.79 0.47
C TYR A 85 4.82 -13.08 -0.35
N TYR A 86 3.61 -13.58 -0.62
CA TYR A 86 3.41 -14.74 -1.48
C TYR A 86 3.94 -14.50 -2.90
N LEU A 87 3.66 -13.33 -3.50
CA LEU A 87 4.14 -12.97 -4.82
C LEU A 87 5.67 -12.86 -4.87
N LEU A 88 6.32 -12.31 -3.84
CA LEU A 88 7.79 -12.36 -3.70
C LEU A 88 8.31 -13.80 -3.68
N GLY A 89 7.57 -14.72 -3.08
CA GLY A 89 7.88 -16.16 -3.11
C GLY A 89 7.85 -16.74 -4.52
N LEU A 90 6.91 -16.34 -5.38
CA LEU A 90 6.82 -16.78 -6.78
C LEU A 90 7.97 -16.24 -7.65
N GLY A 91 8.25 -14.93 -7.56
CA GLY A 91 9.36 -14.30 -8.30
C GLY A 91 9.04 -14.00 -9.77
N GLY A 92 10.08 -14.02 -10.61
CA GLY A 92 9.97 -13.55 -11.98
C GLY A 92 9.67 -12.05 -12.01
N VAL A 93 8.46 -11.67 -12.46
CA VAL A 93 8.01 -10.28 -12.50
C VAL A 93 7.78 -9.66 -11.12
N TYR A 94 7.61 -10.48 -10.08
CA TYR A 94 7.51 -10.05 -8.68
C TYR A 94 8.89 -9.97 -8.03
N ASN A 95 9.65 -8.95 -8.43
CA ASN A 95 11.00 -8.69 -7.93
C ASN A 95 11.11 -7.25 -7.41
N VAL A 96 12.14 -7.02 -6.59
CA VAL A 96 12.38 -5.75 -5.89
C VAL A 96 13.75 -5.18 -6.27
N GLU A 97 13.89 -3.87 -6.17
CA GLU A 97 15.21 -3.25 -6.23
C GLU A 97 16.11 -3.64 -5.05
N ASN A 98 17.41 -3.34 -5.19
CA ASN A 98 18.34 -3.50 -4.09
C ASN A 98 17.88 -2.70 -2.86
N LEU A 99 18.07 -3.26 -1.65
CA LEU A 99 17.69 -2.60 -0.39
C LEU A 99 18.32 -1.22 -0.21
N LYS A 100 19.50 -0.97 -0.81
CA LYS A 100 20.19 0.33 -0.78
C LYS A 100 19.63 1.35 -1.77
N ASP A 101 18.92 0.90 -2.81
CA ASP A 101 18.29 1.78 -3.80
C ASP A 101 16.96 2.29 -3.26
N VAL A 102 16.69 3.58 -3.40
CA VAL A 102 15.47 4.25 -2.91
C VAL A 102 14.66 4.89 -4.04
N GLN A 103 15.04 4.69 -5.31
CA GLN A 103 14.37 5.31 -6.45
C GLN A 103 12.86 4.96 -6.50
N TRP A 104 12.52 3.69 -6.29
CA TRP A 104 11.13 3.25 -6.26
C TRP A 104 10.36 3.82 -5.07
N ASN A 105 10.99 3.95 -3.91
CA ASN A 105 10.39 4.60 -2.74
C ASN A 105 10.07 6.06 -3.04
N VAL A 106 11.03 6.82 -3.58
CA VAL A 106 10.85 8.24 -3.91
C VAL A 106 9.76 8.42 -4.97
N MET A 107 9.79 7.64 -6.05
CA MET A 107 8.80 7.70 -7.11
C MET A 107 7.39 7.33 -6.60
N ALA A 108 7.25 6.22 -5.89
CA ALA A 108 5.97 5.79 -5.36
C ALA A 108 5.42 6.83 -4.37
N TYR A 109 6.25 7.34 -3.45
CA TYR A 109 5.82 8.39 -2.53
C TYR A 109 5.39 9.66 -3.26
N SER A 110 6.09 10.05 -4.32
CA SER A 110 5.72 11.22 -5.14
C SER A 110 4.35 11.03 -5.82
N LEU A 111 4.07 9.83 -6.35
CA LEU A 111 2.76 9.47 -6.90
C LEU A 111 1.67 9.48 -5.82
N LEU A 112 1.97 9.00 -4.61
CA LEU A 112 1.05 8.99 -3.49
C LEU A 112 0.70 10.42 -3.06
N VAL A 113 1.70 11.30 -2.90
CA VAL A 113 1.49 12.72 -2.60
C VAL A 113 0.66 13.38 -3.70
N ALA A 114 1.01 13.17 -4.97
CA ALA A 114 0.25 13.71 -6.10
C ALA A 114 -1.22 13.26 -6.04
N TYR A 115 -1.49 11.98 -5.78
CA TYR A 115 -2.85 11.46 -5.63
C TYR A 115 -3.64 12.15 -4.50
N HIS A 116 -3.00 12.38 -3.35
CA HIS A 116 -3.64 13.05 -2.22
C HIS A 116 -3.97 14.51 -2.53
N PHE A 117 -3.01 15.27 -3.06
CA PHE A 117 -3.19 16.71 -3.30
C PHE A 117 -4.00 17.04 -4.54
N THR A 118 -4.17 16.10 -5.47
CA THR A 118 -5.00 16.30 -6.67
C THR A 118 -6.37 15.64 -6.52
N VAL A 119 -6.42 14.30 -6.48
CA VAL A 119 -7.66 13.53 -6.49
C VAL A 119 -8.38 13.67 -5.16
N LEU A 120 -7.74 13.27 -4.05
CA LEU A 120 -8.43 13.25 -2.74
C LEU A 120 -8.80 14.66 -2.27
N GLN A 121 -7.87 15.61 -2.35
CA GLN A 121 -8.11 16.99 -1.99
C GLN A 121 -9.20 17.60 -2.89
N GLY A 122 -9.15 17.39 -4.20
CA GLY A 122 -10.15 17.92 -5.13
C GLY A 122 -11.55 17.40 -4.82
N VAL A 123 -11.70 16.09 -4.69
CA VAL A 123 -12.98 15.46 -4.34
C VAL A 123 -13.45 15.90 -2.95
N SER A 124 -12.55 16.00 -1.97
CA SER A 124 -12.87 16.45 -0.61
C SER A 124 -13.40 17.90 -0.58
N VAL A 125 -12.80 18.80 -1.37
CA VAL A 125 -13.25 20.20 -1.46
C VAL A 125 -14.63 20.32 -2.10
N LEU A 126 -14.89 19.52 -3.14
CA LEU A 126 -16.16 19.50 -3.87
C LEU A 126 -17.29 18.91 -3.02
N THR A 127 -17.01 17.82 -2.31
CA THR A 127 -18.02 17.06 -1.55
C THR A 127 -18.13 17.47 -0.09
N LYS A 128 -17.21 18.30 0.41
CA LYS A 128 -17.07 18.67 1.83
C LYS A 128 -16.85 17.48 2.77
N ILE A 129 -16.34 16.38 2.24
CA ILE A 129 -16.01 15.17 2.99
C ILE A 129 -14.50 15.13 3.23
N ASN A 130 -14.07 14.83 4.46
CA ASN A 130 -12.66 14.69 4.78
C ASN A 130 -12.12 13.31 4.34
N MET A 131 -11.76 13.18 3.07
CA MET A 131 -11.24 11.90 2.56
C MET A 131 -9.81 11.67 3.04
N ASN A 132 -9.59 10.52 3.68
CA ASN A 132 -8.27 10.11 4.18
C ASN A 132 -7.55 11.22 4.96
N HIS A 133 -8.30 11.99 5.76
CA HIS A 133 -7.77 13.05 6.62
C HIS A 133 -6.99 14.16 5.87
N ILE A 134 -7.28 14.34 4.58
CA ILE A 134 -6.60 15.36 3.78
C ILE A 134 -7.07 16.77 4.13
N MET A 135 -8.32 16.99 4.56
CA MET A 135 -8.90 18.30 4.89
C MET A 135 -8.69 18.72 6.34
N CYS A 136 -8.77 17.75 7.26
CA CYS A 136 -8.43 17.93 8.67
C CYS A 136 -7.76 16.66 9.22
N PRO A 137 -6.86 16.80 10.21
CA PRO A 137 -6.12 15.66 10.76
C PRO A 137 -7.06 14.67 11.44
N LEU A 138 -6.63 13.40 11.47
CA LEU A 138 -7.26 12.37 12.29
C LEU A 138 -7.15 12.76 13.76
N GLU A 139 -8.15 12.40 14.57
CA GLU A 139 -8.12 12.69 16.00
C GLU A 139 -6.90 12.04 16.69
N ALA A 140 -6.54 10.82 16.34
CA ALA A 140 -5.35 10.17 16.87
C ALA A 140 -4.00 10.78 16.38
N ASP A 141 -4.00 11.75 15.47
CA ASP A 141 -2.78 12.34 14.92
C ASP A 141 -2.05 13.20 15.97
N PRO A 142 -0.77 12.93 16.29
CA PRO A 142 0.00 13.71 17.25
C PRO A 142 0.43 15.10 16.72
N PHE A 143 0.33 15.36 15.41
CA PHE A 143 0.79 16.59 14.76
C PHE A 143 -0.35 17.56 14.43
N ARG A 144 -1.35 17.68 15.31
CA ARG A 144 -2.47 18.60 15.12
C ARG A 144 -2.00 20.06 15.03
N GLY A 145 -2.67 20.85 14.18
CA GLY A 145 -2.41 22.28 14.03
C GLY A 145 -2.43 22.73 12.56
N GLN A 146 -2.12 24.00 12.30
CA GLN A 146 -2.16 24.57 10.95
C GLN A 146 -1.17 23.91 9.98
N PHE A 147 -0.07 23.35 10.50
CA PHE A 147 0.99 22.72 9.72
C PHE A 147 0.88 21.20 9.64
N TYR A 148 -0.24 20.59 10.05
CA TYR A 148 -0.37 19.13 10.12
C TYR A 148 -0.08 18.47 8.75
N ARG A 149 -0.51 19.06 7.63
CA ARG A 149 -0.22 18.54 6.28
C ARG A 149 1.28 18.51 5.97
N THR A 150 2.01 19.53 6.40
CA THR A 150 3.46 19.60 6.24
C THR A 150 4.13 18.54 7.10
N ALA A 151 3.67 18.35 8.35
CA ALA A 151 4.15 17.28 9.20
C ALA A 151 3.91 15.91 8.54
N VAL A 152 2.68 15.65 8.08
CA VAL A 152 2.29 14.43 7.33
C VAL A 152 3.18 14.22 6.13
N PHE A 153 3.44 15.25 5.34
CA PHE A 153 4.34 15.15 4.19
C PHE A 153 5.75 14.66 4.56
N PHE A 154 6.31 15.09 5.69
CA PHE A 154 7.66 14.66 6.08
C PHE A 154 7.67 13.31 6.81
N HIS A 155 6.79 13.11 7.80
CA HIS A 155 6.80 11.87 8.56
C HIS A 155 6.29 10.68 7.74
N GLN A 156 5.36 10.88 6.79
CA GLN A 156 4.93 9.81 5.88
C GLN A 156 5.99 9.48 4.84
N ALA A 157 6.81 10.44 4.40
CA ALA A 157 7.95 10.14 3.54
C ALA A 157 8.91 9.14 4.21
N LEU A 158 9.21 9.39 5.49
CA LEU A 158 10.03 8.50 6.31
C LEU A 158 9.34 7.16 6.55
N LEU A 159 8.07 7.16 6.93
CA LEU A 159 7.32 5.94 7.23
C LEU A 159 7.19 5.04 5.99
N CYS A 160 6.85 5.61 4.84
CA CYS A 160 6.76 4.90 3.55
C CYS A 160 8.08 4.17 3.23
N LEU A 161 9.21 4.88 3.35
CA LEU A 161 10.54 4.31 3.18
C LEU A 161 10.80 3.16 4.17
N LEU A 162 10.63 3.42 5.47
CA LEU A 162 10.95 2.46 6.53
C LEU A 162 10.11 1.20 6.44
N VAL A 163 8.79 1.33 6.23
CA VAL A 163 7.88 0.18 6.13
C VAL A 163 8.23 -0.67 4.92
N SER A 164 8.38 -0.05 3.75
CA SER A 164 8.74 -0.74 2.51
C SER A 164 10.07 -1.50 2.65
N LYS A 165 11.13 -0.83 3.11
CA LYS A 165 12.46 -1.46 3.24
C LYS A 165 12.52 -2.52 4.33
N THR A 166 11.86 -2.29 5.47
CA THR A 166 11.78 -3.29 6.55
C THR A 166 11.04 -4.52 6.07
N TYR A 167 9.91 -4.33 5.38
CA TYR A 167 9.12 -5.41 4.82
C TYR A 167 9.91 -6.25 3.81
N ILE A 168 10.63 -5.60 2.89
CA ILE A 168 11.49 -6.29 1.92
C ILE A 168 12.65 -7.02 2.62
N ALA A 169 13.29 -6.40 3.63
CA ALA A 169 14.38 -7.02 4.36
C ALA A 169 13.95 -8.29 5.12
N ILE A 170 12.81 -8.22 5.82
CA ILE A 170 12.21 -9.36 6.51
C ILE A 170 11.85 -10.46 5.50
N SER A 171 11.15 -10.09 4.42
CA SER A 171 10.77 -11.04 3.38
C SER A 171 11.99 -11.70 2.73
N SER A 172 13.07 -10.93 2.51
CA SER A 172 14.34 -11.41 1.99
C SER A 172 14.95 -12.45 2.91
N PHE A 173 15.03 -12.18 4.20
CA PHE A 173 15.56 -13.12 5.18
C PHE A 173 14.78 -14.45 5.15
N PHE A 174 13.45 -14.40 5.20
CA PHE A 174 12.64 -15.61 5.21
C PHE A 174 12.68 -16.39 3.89
N LEU A 175 12.63 -15.70 2.75
CA LEU A 175 12.57 -16.36 1.45
C LEU A 175 13.94 -16.83 0.94
N THR A 176 15.05 -16.30 1.48
CA THR A 176 16.41 -16.62 1.00
C THR A 176 17.35 -17.28 2.01
N LYS A 177 17.18 -17.02 3.32
CA LYS A 177 18.11 -17.51 4.36
C LYS A 177 17.46 -18.48 5.35
N PHE A 178 16.19 -18.27 5.71
CA PHE A 178 15.54 -19.08 6.73
C PHE A 178 15.21 -20.48 6.23
N LYS A 179 15.81 -21.51 6.84
CA LYS A 179 15.76 -22.91 6.37
C LYS A 179 14.35 -23.43 6.03
N TYR A 180 13.33 -23.07 6.80
CA TYR A 180 11.98 -23.62 6.63
C TYR A 180 11.14 -22.94 5.55
N THR A 181 11.45 -21.69 5.21
CA THR A 181 10.70 -20.90 4.21
C THR A 181 11.56 -20.50 3.02
N LYS A 182 12.82 -20.93 2.98
CA LYS A 182 13.74 -20.64 1.89
C LYS A 182 13.19 -21.26 0.61
N VAL A 183 12.98 -20.40 -0.38
CA VAL A 183 12.52 -20.78 -1.72
C VAL A 183 13.45 -20.27 -2.81
N LYS A 184 14.38 -19.35 -2.48
CA LYS A 184 15.27 -18.67 -3.44
C LYS A 184 16.64 -18.37 -2.85
N GLU A 185 17.60 -18.00 -3.71
CA GLU A 185 18.89 -17.45 -3.28
C GLU A 185 18.88 -15.91 -3.18
N LEU A 186 18.14 -15.23 -4.06
CA LEU A 186 18.06 -13.78 -4.12
C LEU A 186 16.64 -13.32 -4.48
N LEU A 187 16.19 -12.19 -3.92
CA LEU A 187 14.93 -11.53 -4.30
C LEU A 187 15.08 -10.54 -5.45
N ASN A 188 16.27 -9.98 -5.62
CA ASN A 188 16.55 -8.99 -6.65
C ASN A 188 16.93 -9.75 -7.94
N CYS A 189 15.93 -10.12 -8.74
CA CYS A 189 16.21 -10.52 -10.11
C CYS A 189 16.11 -9.26 -10.96
N ASP A 190 17.24 -8.61 -11.22
CA ASP A 190 17.29 -7.71 -12.36
C ASP A 190 16.98 -8.56 -13.60
N ILE A 191 16.02 -8.09 -14.40
CA ILE A 191 15.48 -8.78 -15.59
C ILE A 191 16.56 -9.00 -16.68
N ASP A 192 17.80 -8.58 -16.43
CA ASP A 192 18.93 -8.84 -17.31
C ASP A 192 19.29 -10.33 -17.45
N ILE A 193 18.80 -11.21 -16.56
CA ILE A 193 18.97 -12.68 -16.69
C ILE A 193 18.05 -13.29 -17.76
N LEU A 194 17.01 -12.58 -18.21
CA LEU A 194 16.13 -13.03 -19.32
C LEU A 194 16.63 -12.61 -20.71
N LYS A 195 17.82 -11.99 -20.82
CA LYS A 195 18.44 -11.66 -22.12
C LYS A 195 19.35 -12.75 -22.68
N GLU A 196 19.54 -13.87 -21.97
CA GLU A 196 20.45 -14.95 -22.40
C GLU A 196 19.78 -16.33 -22.56
N LYS A 197 18.52 -16.37 -23.03
CA LYS A 197 17.96 -17.59 -23.64
C LYS A 197 17.17 -17.28 -24.89
#